data_AF-A0A7Y2EDP1-F1
#
_entry.id   AF-A0A7Y2EDP1-F1
#
_cell.length_a   1.000
_cell.length_b   1.000
_cell.length_c   1.000
_cell.angle_alpha   90.00
_cell.angle_beta   90.00
_cell.angle_gamma   90.00
#
_symmetry.space_group_name_H-M   'P 1'
#
loop_
_entity.id
_entity.type
_entity.pdbx_description
1 polymer ?
#
loop_
_entity_poly.entity_id
_entity_poly.type
_entity_poly.pdbx_seq_one_letter_code
_entity_poly.pdbx_strand_id
1 'polypeptide(L)'
;MDQRGTADYSPYRSFSKTEWAALRADTPLPLDEGDVERLRGLNEPMSLGEVEQVYLPLSRLLNLYVAATQQLFAATSRFLGGNGAKVPYVIGIGGSVAVGKSTTARILQALLARWPDHPEVALVPTDGFLLPNDVLRADGLMERKGFPESYDLGRLLEFMSHVKAGRGP
;
A
#
# COMPACT_ATOMS: atom_id res chain seq x y z
N MET A 1 -21.64 -26.85 -24.75
CA MET A 1 -22.11 -25.48 -25.05
C MET A 1 -22.91 -25.06 -23.83
N ASP A 2 -22.22 -24.54 -22.81
CA ASP A 2 -22.83 -24.21 -21.52
C ASP A 2 -22.53 -22.75 -21.18
N GLN A 3 -23.58 -21.96 -21.38
CA GLN A 3 -24.01 -20.76 -20.66
C GLN A 3 -22.93 -19.84 -20.08
N ARG A 4 -22.54 -18.85 -20.90
CA ARG A 4 -22.05 -17.54 -20.43
C ARG A 4 -23.20 -16.81 -19.72
N GLY A 5 -23.34 -17.02 -18.42
CA GLY A 5 -24.26 -16.28 -17.56
C GLY A 5 -23.57 -15.10 -16.89
N THR A 6 -24.11 -13.90 -17.10
CA THR A 6 -23.88 -12.62 -16.38
C THR A 6 -22.47 -12.00 -16.43
N ALA A 7 -22.14 -11.38 -17.56
CA ALA A 7 -21.24 -10.23 -17.54
C ALA A 7 -22.12 -8.96 -17.52
N ASP A 8 -22.62 -8.57 -16.35
CA ASP A 8 -23.50 -7.40 -16.23
C ASP A 8 -23.08 -6.56 -15.00
N TYR A 9 -22.34 -5.49 -15.27
CA TYR A 9 -21.93 -4.40 -14.35
C TYR A 9 -21.17 -4.80 -13.06
N SER A 10 -19.93 -5.27 -13.20
CA SER A 10 -18.97 -5.27 -12.07
C SER A 10 -18.26 -3.91 -11.97
N PRO A 11 -18.14 -3.30 -10.77
CA PRO A 11 -17.30 -2.11 -10.57
C PRO A 11 -15.80 -2.44 -10.68
N TYR A 12 -15.44 -3.73 -10.71
CA TYR A 12 -14.06 -4.21 -10.79
C TYR A 12 -13.74 -4.73 -12.18
N ARG A 13 -12.51 -4.43 -12.64
CA ARG A 13 -11.90 -5.08 -13.80
C ARG A 13 -11.12 -6.31 -13.34
N SER A 14 -11.40 -7.44 -13.94
CA SER A 14 -10.70 -8.70 -13.68
C SER A 14 -9.66 -8.95 -14.76
N PHE A 15 -8.50 -9.44 -14.35
CA PHE A 15 -7.41 -9.81 -15.25
C PHE A 15 -6.91 -11.20 -14.87
N SER A 16 -6.59 -12.02 -15.88
CA SER A 16 -5.70 -13.15 -15.68
C SER A 16 -4.29 -12.68 -15.36
N LYS A 17 -3.46 -13.56 -14.78
CA LYS A 17 -2.06 -13.24 -14.49
C LYS A 17 -1.29 -12.81 -15.73
N THR A 18 -1.54 -13.45 -16.87
CA THR A 18 -0.87 -13.12 -18.15
C THR A 18 -1.28 -11.75 -18.67
N GLU A 19 -2.57 -11.41 -18.64
CA GLU A 19 -3.06 -10.09 -19.04
C GLU A 19 -2.49 -9.00 -18.12
N TRP A 20 -2.46 -9.25 -16.81
CA TRP A 20 -1.89 -8.31 -15.84
C TRP A 20 -0.39 -8.10 -16.03
N ALA A 21 0.37 -9.19 -16.22
CA ALA A 21 1.82 -9.12 -16.44
C ALA A 21 2.18 -8.34 -17.71
N ALA A 22 1.36 -8.42 -18.76
CA ALA A 22 1.55 -7.66 -19.99
C ALA A 22 1.47 -6.13 -19.76
N LEU A 23 0.77 -5.67 -18.71
CA LEU A 23 0.67 -4.24 -18.35
C LEU A 23 1.98 -3.65 -17.81
N ARG A 24 3.03 -4.45 -17.60
CA ARG A 24 4.38 -3.93 -17.35
C ARG A 24 4.88 -3.05 -18.51
N ALA A 25 4.44 -3.35 -19.74
CA ALA A 25 4.96 -2.76 -20.99
C ALA A 25 6.49 -2.75 -21.00
N ASP A 26 7.11 -1.64 -21.41
CA ASP A 26 8.58 -1.52 -21.47
C ASP A 26 9.20 -0.98 -20.17
N THR A 27 8.49 -1.07 -19.05
CA THR A 27 9.01 -0.59 -17.77
C THR A 27 10.12 -1.53 -17.30
N PRO A 28 11.36 -1.05 -17.15
CA PRO A 28 12.46 -1.90 -16.66
C PRO A 28 12.19 -2.29 -15.22
N LEU A 29 12.47 -3.55 -14.86
CA LEU A 29 12.43 -4.00 -13.47
C LEU A 29 13.64 -3.39 -12.73
N PRO A 30 13.42 -2.51 -11.73
CA PRO A 30 14.53 -1.81 -11.11
C PRO A 30 15.06 -2.54 -9.86
N LEU A 31 14.59 -3.76 -9.61
CA LEU A 31 14.98 -4.66 -8.53
C LEU A 31 15.83 -5.80 -9.09
N ASP A 32 16.93 -6.12 -8.42
CA ASP A 32 17.68 -7.36 -8.69
C ASP A 32 17.25 -8.50 -7.74
N GLU A 33 17.80 -9.71 -7.95
CA GLU A 33 17.50 -10.87 -7.10
C GLU A 33 17.87 -10.63 -5.63
N GLY A 34 18.98 -9.94 -5.37
CA GLY A 34 19.44 -9.63 -4.02
C GLY A 34 18.51 -8.65 -3.30
N ASP A 35 17.94 -7.68 -4.01
CA ASP A 35 16.90 -6.79 -3.48
C ASP A 35 15.66 -7.59 -3.07
N VAL A 36 15.19 -8.48 -3.96
CA VAL A 36 14.02 -9.32 -3.67
C VAL A 36 14.29 -10.19 -2.46
N GLU A 37 15.46 -10.80 -2.36
CA GLU A 37 15.85 -11.64 -1.23
C GLU A 37 15.86 -10.86 0.10
N ARG A 38 16.34 -9.62 0.12
CA ARG A 38 16.31 -8.75 1.31
C ARG A 38 14.89 -8.33 1.72
N LEU A 39 13.97 -8.20 0.77
CA LEU A 39 12.59 -7.76 1.01
C LEU A 39 11.66 -8.89 1.49
N ARG A 40 12.06 -10.14 1.26
CA ARG A 40 11.37 -11.33 1.76
C ARG A 40 11.29 -11.28 3.29
N GLY A 41 10.10 -11.60 3.82
CA GLY A 41 9.98 -11.97 5.23
C GLY A 41 10.59 -13.36 5.46
N LEU A 42 10.82 -13.71 6.73
CA LEU A 42 11.48 -14.97 7.15
C LEU A 42 10.85 -16.27 6.60
N ASN A 43 9.68 -16.26 5.95
CA ASN A 43 8.93 -17.47 5.60
C ASN A 43 8.17 -17.46 4.24
N GLU A 44 8.42 -16.52 3.31
CA GLU A 44 7.66 -16.49 2.03
C GLU A 44 8.56 -16.65 0.79
N PRO A 45 8.36 -17.71 -0.03
CA PRO A 45 9.11 -17.90 -1.27
C PRO A 45 8.58 -16.96 -2.35
N MET A 46 9.09 -15.72 -2.41
CA MET A 46 8.75 -14.80 -3.50
C MET A 46 9.85 -14.76 -4.56
N SER A 47 9.51 -15.16 -5.79
CA SER A 47 10.44 -15.17 -6.92
C SER A 47 10.57 -13.79 -7.59
N LEU A 48 11.71 -13.51 -8.23
CA LEU A 48 11.89 -12.31 -9.04
C LEU A 48 10.83 -12.23 -10.17
N GLY A 49 10.48 -13.38 -10.76
CA GLY A 49 9.42 -13.44 -11.78
C GLY A 49 8.04 -13.05 -11.26
N GLU A 50 7.72 -13.31 -9.98
CA GLU A 50 6.48 -12.84 -9.38
C GLU A 50 6.49 -11.32 -9.17
N VAL A 51 7.62 -10.77 -8.72
CA VAL A 51 7.81 -9.31 -8.62
C VAL A 51 7.60 -8.64 -9.98
N GLU A 52 8.19 -9.20 -11.04
CA GLU A 52 8.06 -8.70 -12.41
C GLU A 52 6.63 -8.81 -12.96
N GLN A 53 5.96 -9.94 -12.75
CA GLN A 53 4.65 -10.22 -13.36
C GLN A 53 3.48 -9.60 -12.59
N VAL A 54 3.61 -9.37 -11.29
CA VAL A 54 2.51 -8.92 -10.43
C VAL A 54 2.76 -7.52 -9.87
N TYR A 55 3.89 -7.33 -9.20
CA TYR A 55 4.15 -6.13 -8.43
C TYR A 55 4.64 -4.96 -9.28
N LEU A 56 5.39 -5.22 -10.35
CA LEU A 56 5.84 -4.16 -11.27
C LEU A 56 4.66 -3.47 -11.98
N PRO A 57 3.71 -4.17 -12.63
CA PRO A 57 2.51 -3.54 -13.17
C PRO A 57 1.69 -2.79 -12.10
N LEU A 58 1.58 -3.35 -10.90
CA LEU A 58 0.87 -2.71 -9.78
C LEU A 58 1.54 -1.39 -9.36
N SER A 59 2.86 -1.39 -9.19
CA SER A 59 3.62 -0.18 -8.83
C SER A 59 3.48 0.91 -9.89
N ARG A 60 3.45 0.54 -11.17
CA ARG A 60 3.22 1.44 -12.29
C ARG A 60 1.82 2.04 -12.26
N LEU A 61 0.80 1.22 -12.00
CA LEU A 61 -0.58 1.69 -11.84
C LEU A 61 -0.69 2.66 -10.66
N LEU A 62 -0.09 2.33 -9.52
CA LEU A 62 -0.05 3.20 -8.34
C LEU A 62 0.68 4.52 -8.65
N ASN A 63 1.78 4.50 -9.40
CA ASN A 63 2.48 5.71 -9.84
C ASN A 63 1.56 6.65 -10.63
N LEU A 64 0.74 6.11 -11.54
CA LEU A 64 -0.26 6.90 -12.27
C LEU A 64 -1.27 7.57 -11.34
N TYR A 65 -1.78 6.84 -10.34
CA TYR A 65 -2.69 7.40 -9.34
C TYR A 65 -2.03 8.48 -8.47
N VAL A 66 -0.80 8.26 -8.04
CA VAL A 66 -0.05 9.22 -7.22
C VAL A 66 0.17 10.50 -8.00
N ALA A 67 0.68 10.42 -9.24
CA ALA A 67 0.92 11.57 -10.10
C ALA A 67 -0.38 12.36 -10.35
N ALA A 68 -1.46 11.70 -10.75
CA ALA A 68 -2.74 12.35 -10.99
C ALA A 68 -3.29 13.06 -9.74
N THR A 69 -3.19 12.41 -8.58
CA THR A 69 -3.68 12.97 -7.31
C THR A 69 -2.86 14.19 -6.88
N GLN A 70 -1.53 14.13 -7.03
CA GLN A 70 -0.66 15.28 -6.72
C GLN A 70 -0.97 16.47 -7.63
N GLN A 71 -1.20 16.24 -8.93
CA GLN A 71 -1.58 17.31 -9.86
C GLN A 71 -2.92 17.94 -9.50
N LEU A 72 -3.94 17.12 -9.19
CA LEU A 72 -5.25 17.60 -8.75
C LEU A 72 -5.16 18.42 -7.46
N PHE A 73 -4.39 17.94 -6.49
CA PHE A 73 -4.15 18.65 -5.24
C PHE A 73 -3.48 20.01 -5.48
N ALA A 74 -2.43 20.06 -6.30
CA ALA A 74 -1.73 21.29 -6.63
C ALA A 74 -2.64 22.32 -7.32
N ALA A 75 -3.47 21.88 -8.27
CA ALA A 75 -4.44 22.73 -8.95
C ALA A 75 -5.49 23.29 -7.97
N THR A 76 -6.01 22.45 -7.08
CA THR A 76 -7.01 22.83 -6.07
C THR A 76 -6.42 23.80 -5.04
N SER A 77 -5.21 23.53 -4.55
CA SER A 77 -4.49 24.40 -3.61
C SER A 77 -4.27 25.79 -4.21
N ARG A 78 -3.85 25.88 -5.49
CA ARG A 78 -3.69 27.14 -6.19
C ARG A 78 -5.01 27.91 -6.32
N PHE A 79 -6.11 27.23 -6.67
CA PHE A 79 -7.43 27.86 -6.79
C PHE A 79 -7.93 28.44 -5.46
N LEU A 80 -7.68 27.74 -4.35
CA LEU A 80 -8.11 28.15 -3.01
C LEU A 80 -7.13 29.12 -2.31
N GLY A 81 -6.05 29.56 -2.98
CA GLY A 81 -5.05 30.45 -2.37
C GLY A 81 -4.16 29.78 -1.32
N GLY A 82 -4.04 28.45 -1.36
CA GLY A 82 -3.17 27.68 -0.49
C GLY A 82 -1.68 27.88 -0.80
N ASN A 83 -0.84 27.59 0.19
CA ASN A 83 0.62 27.76 0.12
C ASN A 83 1.36 26.58 -0.55
N GLY A 84 0.64 25.66 -1.22
CA GLY A 84 1.25 24.55 -1.96
C GLY A 84 1.90 23.46 -1.10
N ALA A 85 1.55 23.33 0.18
CA ALA A 85 2.07 22.27 1.05
C ALA A 85 1.82 20.88 0.44
N LYS A 86 2.87 20.08 0.22
CA LYS A 86 2.75 18.75 -0.37
C LYS A 86 2.06 17.81 0.62
N VAL A 87 0.86 17.32 0.27
CA VAL A 87 0.15 16.31 1.06
C VAL A 87 0.59 14.92 0.62
N PRO A 88 1.06 14.05 1.54
CA PRO A 88 1.43 12.68 1.22
C PRO A 88 0.27 11.86 0.63
N TYR A 89 0.57 11.03 -0.36
CA TYR A 89 -0.33 9.99 -0.85
C TYR A 89 -0.24 8.79 0.08
N VAL A 90 -1.39 8.25 0.50
CA VAL A 90 -1.44 7.14 1.47
C VAL A 90 -2.05 5.91 0.81
N ILE A 91 -1.39 4.78 0.94
CA ILE A 91 -1.84 3.47 0.47
C ILE A 91 -2.11 2.59 1.70
N GLY A 92 -3.36 2.16 1.87
CA GLY A 92 -3.73 1.19 2.90
C GLY A 92 -3.66 -0.24 2.36
N ILE A 93 -3.01 -1.14 3.10
CA ILE A 93 -2.91 -2.56 2.75
C ILE A 93 -3.61 -3.39 3.82
N GLY A 94 -4.81 -3.87 3.52
CA GLY A 94 -5.63 -4.71 4.40
C GLY A 94 -5.53 -6.20 4.05
N GLY A 95 -6.06 -7.07 4.92
CA GLY A 95 -6.08 -8.52 4.72
C GLY A 95 -5.91 -9.33 6.02
N SER A 96 -6.18 -10.64 5.95
CA SER A 96 -6.08 -11.54 7.10
C SER A 96 -4.67 -11.65 7.68
N VAL A 97 -4.55 -12.16 8.91
CA VAL A 97 -3.27 -12.50 9.53
C VAL A 97 -2.56 -13.55 8.66
N ALA A 98 -1.24 -13.42 8.53
CA ALA A 98 -0.38 -14.32 7.75
C ALA A 98 -0.65 -14.41 6.23
N VAL A 99 -1.45 -13.51 5.64
CA VAL A 99 -1.70 -13.48 4.18
C VAL A 99 -0.58 -12.79 3.35
N GLY A 100 0.52 -12.38 3.99
CA GLY A 100 1.65 -11.73 3.30
C GLY A 100 1.60 -10.21 3.17
N LYS A 101 0.71 -9.50 3.89
CA LYS A 101 0.59 -8.01 3.85
C LYS A 101 1.93 -7.29 3.99
N SER A 102 2.74 -7.68 4.98
CA SER A 102 4.02 -7.01 5.26
C SER A 102 5.04 -7.22 4.14
N THR A 103 5.01 -8.39 3.48
CA THR A 103 5.85 -8.68 2.32
C THR A 103 5.41 -7.84 1.12
N THR A 104 4.12 -7.83 0.80
CA THR A 104 3.55 -6.96 -0.25
C THR A 104 3.89 -5.49 0.00
N ALA A 105 3.77 -5.01 1.23
CA ALA A 105 4.05 -3.62 1.59
C ALA A 105 5.53 -3.24 1.40
N ARG A 106 6.47 -4.10 1.84
CA ARG A 106 7.92 -3.87 1.64
C ARG A 106 8.32 -3.84 0.16
N ILE A 107 7.73 -4.71 -0.65
CA ILE A 107 8.02 -4.76 -2.09
C ILE A 107 7.48 -3.54 -2.81
N LEU A 108 6.23 -3.16 -2.52
CA LEU A 108 5.66 -1.93 -3.06
C LEU A 108 6.44 -0.71 -2.62
N GLN A 109 6.89 -0.63 -1.36
CA GLN A 109 7.77 0.44 -0.88
C GLN A 109 9.05 0.51 -1.74
N ALA A 110 9.74 -0.61 -1.92
CA ALA A 110 10.99 -0.65 -2.69
C ALA A 110 10.79 -0.32 -4.17
N LEU A 111 9.70 -0.77 -4.79
CA LEU A 111 9.38 -0.43 -6.18
C LEU A 111 9.02 1.05 -6.32
N LEU A 112 8.14 1.56 -5.45
CA LEU A 112 7.66 2.94 -5.51
C LEU A 112 8.77 3.96 -5.22
N ALA A 113 9.71 3.64 -4.32
CA ALA A 113 10.85 4.51 -3.98
C ALA A 113 11.84 4.72 -5.13
N ARG A 114 11.77 3.93 -6.20
CA ARG A 114 12.62 4.07 -7.38
C ARG A 114 12.03 4.95 -8.48
N TRP A 115 10.79 5.40 -8.32
CA TRP A 115 10.19 6.35 -9.24
C TRP A 115 10.67 7.77 -8.90
N PRO A 116 11.12 8.57 -9.88
CA PRO A 116 11.62 9.93 -9.65
C PRO A 116 10.61 10.85 -8.94
N ASP A 117 9.32 10.61 -9.17
CA ASP A 117 8.22 11.42 -8.62
C ASP A 117 7.97 11.15 -7.12
N HIS A 118 8.60 10.12 -6.56
CA HIS A 118 8.43 9.64 -5.18
C HIS A 118 9.74 9.75 -4.39
N PRO A 119 10.14 10.96 -3.94
CA PRO A 119 11.41 11.15 -3.25
C PRO A 119 11.49 10.40 -1.91
N GLU A 120 10.34 10.10 -1.31
CA GLU A 120 10.25 9.41 -0.03
C GLU A 120 9.03 8.48 0.01
N VAL A 121 9.24 7.23 0.41
CA VAL A 121 8.19 6.23 0.61
C VAL A 121 8.37 5.56 1.97
N ALA A 122 7.51 5.92 2.92
CA ALA A 122 7.52 5.35 4.27
C ALA A 122 6.55 4.17 4.39
N LEU A 123 6.89 3.21 5.26
CA LEU A 123 6.03 2.08 5.64
C LEU A 123 5.72 2.16 7.12
N VAL A 124 4.43 2.22 7.46
CA VAL A 124 3.96 2.30 8.86
C VAL A 124 3.07 1.10 9.16
N PRO A 125 3.53 0.12 9.96
CA PRO A 125 2.69 -1.00 10.38
C PRO A 125 1.64 -0.54 11.41
N THR A 126 0.41 -1.02 11.26
CA THR A 126 -0.69 -0.69 12.18
C THR A 126 -0.50 -1.26 13.58
N ASP A 127 0.33 -2.30 13.72
CA ASP A 127 0.65 -2.93 15.01
C ASP A 127 1.26 -1.94 16.02
N GLY A 128 1.87 -0.85 15.54
CA GLY A 128 2.37 0.25 16.39
C GLY A 128 1.27 1.06 17.07
N PHE A 129 0.01 0.87 16.68
CA PHE A 129 -1.17 1.49 17.28
C PHE A 129 -1.97 0.52 18.16
N LEU A 130 -1.45 -0.69 18.42
CA LEU A 130 -2.05 -1.57 19.43
C LEU A 130 -1.92 -0.93 20.82
N LEU A 131 -2.94 -1.15 21.66
CA LEU A 131 -2.86 -0.79 23.06
C LEU A 131 -1.71 -1.55 23.73
N PRO A 132 -1.03 -0.94 24.73
CA PRO A 132 0.00 -1.63 25.52
C PRO A 132 -0.49 -2.95 26.12
N ASN A 133 0.39 -3.95 26.23
CA ASN A 133 0.00 -5.29 26.71
C ASN A 133 -0.58 -5.28 28.14
N ASP A 134 -0.20 -4.32 28.98
CA ASP A 134 -0.76 -4.11 30.32
C ASP A 134 -2.22 -3.63 30.26
N VAL A 135 -2.55 -2.69 29.38
CA VAL A 135 -3.94 -2.25 29.11
C VAL A 135 -4.76 -3.41 28.56
N LEU A 136 -4.24 -4.11 27.55
CA LEU A 136 -4.92 -5.28 26.96
C LEU A 136 -5.20 -6.38 27.99
N ARG A 137 -4.31 -6.59 28.97
CA ARG A 137 -4.55 -7.55 30.06
C ARG A 137 -5.59 -7.05 31.04
N ALA A 138 -5.54 -5.78 31.43
CA ALA A 138 -6.51 -5.18 32.36
C ALA A 138 -7.93 -5.25 31.79
N ASP A 139 -8.08 -5.06 30.48
CA ASP A 139 -9.37 -5.05 29.79
C ASP A 139 -9.81 -6.44 29.27
N GLY A 140 -9.02 -7.50 29.50
CA GLY A 140 -9.33 -8.85 29.04
C GLY A 140 -9.29 -9.04 27.51
N LEU A 141 -8.54 -8.19 26.80
CA LEU A 141 -8.46 -8.13 25.34
C LEU A 141 -7.27 -8.89 24.74
N MET A 142 -6.47 -9.60 25.54
CA MET A 142 -5.29 -10.34 25.06
C MET A 142 -5.61 -11.34 23.94
N GLU A 143 -6.70 -12.10 24.07
CA GLU A 143 -7.16 -13.06 23.05
C GLU A 143 -7.79 -12.40 21.82
N ARG A 144 -8.10 -11.09 21.94
CA ARG A 144 -8.67 -10.26 20.87
C ARG A 144 -7.63 -9.30 20.30
N LYS A 145 -6.34 -9.54 20.55
CA LYS A 145 -5.24 -8.76 19.97
C LYS A 145 -5.29 -8.83 18.44
N GLY A 146 -5.42 -7.69 17.79
CA GLY A 146 -5.61 -7.57 16.34
C GLY A 146 -7.06 -7.30 15.92
N PHE A 147 -8.04 -7.35 16.83
CA PHE A 147 -9.40 -6.88 16.59
C PHE A 147 -9.51 -5.36 16.84
N PRO A 148 -10.53 -4.65 16.28
CA PRO A 148 -10.64 -3.19 16.37
C PRO A 148 -10.47 -2.61 17.77
N GLU A 149 -11.07 -3.25 18.79
CA GLU A 149 -11.01 -2.83 20.19
C GLU A 149 -9.62 -2.95 20.84
N SER A 150 -8.68 -3.67 20.22
CA SER A 150 -7.30 -3.78 20.71
C SER A 150 -6.38 -2.67 20.22
N TYR A 151 -6.89 -1.75 19.38
CA TYR A 151 -6.13 -0.62 18.84
C TYR A 151 -6.53 0.71 19.49
N ASP A 152 -5.55 1.58 19.65
CA ASP A 152 -5.77 3.00 19.91
C ASP A 152 -6.15 3.72 18.60
N LEU A 153 -7.45 3.69 18.28
CA LEU A 153 -7.99 4.33 17.08
C LEU A 153 -7.85 5.85 17.13
N GLY A 154 -7.87 6.45 18.32
CA GLY A 154 -7.69 7.89 18.48
C GLY A 154 -6.30 8.32 18.00
N ARG A 155 -5.27 7.63 18.49
CA ARG A 155 -3.88 7.85 18.07
C ARG A 155 -3.65 7.57 16.59
N LEU A 156 -4.31 6.56 16.02
CA LEU A 156 -4.23 6.28 14.58
C LEU A 156 -4.84 7.43 13.75
N LEU A 157 -6.01 7.92 14.14
CA LEU A 157 -6.68 9.04 13.45
C LEU A 157 -5.87 10.34 13.58
N GLU A 158 -5.29 10.60 14.75
CA GLU A 158 -4.42 11.75 14.98
C GLU A 158 -3.16 11.67 14.10
N PHE A 159 -2.50 10.51 14.04
CA PHE A 159 -1.38 10.26 13.13
C PHE A 159 -1.77 10.54 11.66
N MET A 160 -2.89 9.99 11.21
CA MET A 160 -3.39 10.20 9.85
C MET A 160 -3.70 11.67 9.54
N SER A 161 -4.25 12.39 10.52
CA SER A 161 -4.50 13.83 10.42
C SER A 161 -3.20 14.62 10.27
N HIS A 162 -2.17 14.31 11.07
CA HIS A 162 -0.86 14.95 10.95
C HIS A 162 -0.19 14.71 9.61
N VAL A 163 -0.18 13.47 9.14
CA VAL A 163 0.34 13.11 7.81
C VAL A 163 -0.39 13.90 6.73
N LYS A 164 -1.72 13.97 6.77
CA LYS A 164 -2.52 14.72 5.79
C LYS A 164 -2.43 16.24 5.92
N ALA A 165 -2.00 16.75 7.05
CA ALA A 165 -1.67 18.16 7.25
C ALA A 165 -0.24 18.52 6.74
N GLY A 166 0.50 17.58 6.16
CA GLY A 166 1.88 17.79 5.70
C GLY A 166 2.89 17.87 6.85
N ARG A 167 2.51 17.45 8.06
CA ARG A 167 3.44 17.25 9.17
C ARG A 167 3.97 15.83 9.03
N GLY A 168 5.24 15.71 8.61
CA GLY A 168 5.88 14.40 8.46
C GLY A 168 5.88 13.61 9.78
N PRO A 169 6.01 12.27 9.71
CA PRO A 169 6.26 11.44 10.88
C PRO A 169 7.61 11.74 11.56
#